data_AF-A0A366I4M3-F1
#
_entry.id   AF-A0A366I4M3-F1
#
_cell.length_a   1.000
_cell.length_b   1.000
_cell.length_c   1.000
_cell.angle_alpha   90.00
_cell.angle_beta   90.00
_cell.angle_gamma   90.00
#
_symmetry.space_group_name_H-M   'P 1'
#
loop_
_entity.id
_entity.type
_entity.pdbx_description
1 polymer ?
#
loop_
_entity_poly.entity_id
_entity_poly.type
_entity_poly.pdbx_seq_one_letter_code
_entity_poly.pdbx_strand_id
1 'polypeptide(L)'
;MQIIQMLLVESDSIMILNRHIMTSINTNNTNFLSFTAQNQKMGLSSLSQAIERLSSGMRINSAKDDAAGQAIANRMTANLNANDVIARGLNDGIGLIQTAEGGLDEINNLVQRSRVLAVQAANGMLSDADRTNLNAEYLQLRDEIDRIAYSTNAFGKHPLAPSIQREVSPNLGNTPPLSEKFPTSGTSRSFISGTVSLAYIPAGAKN
;
A
#
# COMPACT_ATOMS: atom_id res chain seq x y z
N MET A 1 32.41 -102.77 1.93
CA MET A 1 31.45 -101.88 1.24
C MET A 1 30.90 -100.79 2.17
N GLN A 2 30.54 -101.09 3.43
CA GLN A 2 30.04 -100.11 4.41
C GLN A 2 31.02 -98.99 4.79
N ILE A 3 32.32 -99.27 4.95
CA ILE A 3 33.34 -98.25 5.31
C ILE A 3 33.52 -97.21 4.19
N ILE A 4 33.48 -97.64 2.93
CA ILE A 4 33.61 -96.75 1.75
C ILE A 4 32.36 -95.87 1.61
N GLN A 5 31.15 -96.41 1.85
CA GLN A 5 29.93 -95.60 1.89
C GLN A 5 29.93 -94.60 3.05
N MET A 6 30.47 -94.94 4.21
CA MET A 6 30.55 -94.02 5.36
C MET A 6 31.51 -92.86 5.11
N LEU A 7 32.68 -93.12 4.51
CA LEU A 7 33.66 -92.10 4.09
C LEU A 7 33.11 -91.17 2.98
N LEU A 8 32.28 -91.70 2.07
CA LEU A 8 31.58 -90.90 1.05
C LEU A 8 30.54 -89.95 1.67
N VAL A 9 29.77 -90.43 2.66
CA VAL A 9 28.79 -89.60 3.37
C VAL A 9 29.46 -88.49 4.19
N GLU A 10 30.63 -88.76 4.78
CA GLU A 10 31.39 -87.79 5.58
C GLU A 10 32.05 -86.72 4.69
N SER A 11 32.55 -87.11 3.51
CA SER A 11 33.10 -86.17 2.52
C SER A 11 32.02 -85.27 1.89
N ASP A 12 30.82 -85.79 1.61
CA ASP A 12 29.68 -84.97 1.16
C ASP A 12 29.22 -83.99 2.25
N SER A 13 29.22 -84.42 3.51
CA SER A 13 28.87 -83.55 4.66
C SER A 13 29.86 -82.39 4.82
N ILE A 14 31.16 -82.66 4.66
CA ILE A 14 32.22 -81.64 4.67
C ILE A 14 32.07 -80.68 3.47
N MET A 15 31.72 -81.20 2.28
CA MET A 15 31.49 -80.36 1.10
C MET A 15 30.30 -79.41 1.28
N ILE A 16 29.19 -79.91 1.86
CA ILE A 16 28.00 -79.10 2.16
C ILE A 16 28.32 -78.01 3.19
N LEU A 17 29.03 -78.36 4.27
CA LEU A 17 29.44 -77.41 5.30
C LEU A 17 30.35 -76.31 4.72
N ASN A 18 31.34 -76.68 3.91
CA ASN A 18 32.22 -75.73 3.24
C ASN A 18 31.45 -74.81 2.28
N ARG A 19 30.48 -75.34 1.53
CA ARG A 19 29.60 -74.54 0.67
C ARG A 19 28.77 -73.55 1.48
N HIS A 20 28.20 -73.99 2.61
CA HIS A 20 27.38 -73.13 3.47
C HIS A 20 28.21 -72.00 4.09
N ILE A 21 29.39 -72.32 4.63
CA ILE A 21 30.35 -71.32 5.17
C ILE A 21 30.76 -70.32 4.09
N MET A 22 31.05 -70.78 2.87
CA MET A 22 31.43 -69.90 1.77
C MET A 22 30.27 -68.98 1.34
N THR A 23 29.03 -69.48 1.32
CA THR A 23 27.86 -68.63 1.04
C THR A 23 27.59 -67.62 2.15
N SER A 24 27.73 -68.00 3.43
CA SER A 24 27.50 -67.09 4.56
C SER A 24 28.59 -66.02 4.66
N ILE A 25 29.85 -66.35 4.35
CA ILE A 25 30.93 -65.37 4.25
C ILE A 25 30.66 -64.40 3.09
N ASN A 26 30.28 -64.90 1.91
CA ASN A 26 29.98 -64.04 0.76
C ASN A 26 28.78 -63.13 1.01
N THR A 27 27.72 -63.61 1.66
CA THR A 27 26.57 -62.77 2.01
C THR A 27 26.93 -61.74 3.08
N ASN A 28 27.68 -62.10 4.12
CA ASN A 28 28.16 -61.14 5.12
C ASN A 28 29.06 -60.07 4.49
N ASN A 29 29.98 -60.46 3.60
CA ASN A 29 30.85 -59.52 2.90
C ASN A 29 30.04 -58.57 2.00
N THR A 30 29.06 -59.10 1.28
CA THR A 30 28.15 -58.30 0.43
C THR A 30 27.30 -57.34 1.27
N ASN A 31 26.80 -57.78 2.43
CA ASN A 31 26.03 -56.96 3.37
C ASN A 31 26.89 -55.84 3.96
N PHE A 32 28.14 -56.14 4.35
CA PHE A 32 29.09 -55.16 4.87
C PHE A 32 29.42 -54.10 3.81
N LEU A 33 29.74 -54.51 2.58
CA LEU A 33 30.00 -53.62 1.46
C LEU A 33 28.76 -52.77 1.10
N SER A 34 27.57 -53.35 1.17
CA SER A 34 26.31 -52.63 0.92
C SER A 34 26.03 -51.60 2.01
N PHE A 35 26.30 -51.93 3.28
CA PHE A 35 26.14 -51.01 4.40
C PHE A 35 27.12 -49.84 4.33
N THR A 36 28.40 -50.10 4.02
CA THR A 36 29.40 -49.04 3.84
C THR A 36 29.06 -48.16 2.64
N ALA A 37 28.61 -48.75 1.53
CA ALA A 37 28.14 -48.00 0.36
C ALA A 37 26.89 -47.15 0.67
N GLN A 38 25.94 -47.66 1.47
CA GLN A 38 24.78 -46.88 1.93
C GLN A 38 25.19 -45.70 2.81
N ASN A 39 26.10 -45.92 3.78
CA ASN A 39 26.62 -44.83 4.62
C ASN A 39 27.34 -43.77 3.78
N GLN A 40 28.12 -44.19 2.78
CA GLN A 40 28.78 -43.26 1.86
C GLN A 40 27.75 -42.46 1.04
N LYS A 41 26.68 -43.10 0.56
CA LYS A 41 25.58 -42.41 -0.15
C LYS A 41 24.87 -41.38 0.74
N MET A 42 24.60 -41.72 2.01
CA MET A 42 24.03 -40.76 2.97
C MET A 42 24.97 -39.58 3.23
N GLY A 43 26.28 -39.84 3.38
CA GLY A 43 27.29 -38.79 3.53
C GLY A 43 27.40 -37.85 2.33
N LEU A 44 27.37 -38.40 1.11
CA LEU A 44 27.36 -37.62 -0.13
C LEU A 44 26.09 -36.77 -0.25
N SER A 45 24.92 -37.30 0.11
CA SER A 45 23.66 -36.55 0.12
C SER A 45 23.71 -35.35 1.08
N SER A 46 24.22 -35.54 2.30
CA SER A 46 24.38 -34.46 3.28
C SER A 46 25.39 -33.40 2.81
N LEU A 47 26.47 -33.81 2.17
CA LEU A 47 27.44 -32.89 1.57
C LEU A 47 26.82 -32.08 0.43
N SER A 48 26.06 -32.71 -0.46
CA SER A 48 25.36 -32.02 -1.54
C SER A 48 24.39 -30.95 -1.01
N GLN A 49 23.62 -31.25 0.05
CA GLN A 49 22.77 -30.26 0.71
C GLN A 49 23.56 -29.11 1.34
N ALA A 50 24.72 -29.40 1.95
CA ALA A 50 25.57 -28.36 2.53
C ALA A 50 26.13 -27.43 1.45
N ILE A 51 26.54 -27.98 0.29
CA ILE A 51 27.00 -27.21 -0.87
C ILE A 51 25.86 -26.34 -1.43
N GLU A 52 24.64 -26.88 -1.51
CA GLU A 52 23.47 -26.17 -2.01
C GLU A 52 23.08 -24.98 -1.09
N ARG A 53 23.11 -25.19 0.23
CA ARG A 53 22.92 -24.11 1.22
C ARG A 53 24.05 -23.09 1.18
N LEU A 54 25.29 -23.51 0.99
CA LEU A 54 26.43 -22.61 0.85
C LEU A 54 26.32 -21.76 -0.42
N SER A 55 25.93 -22.37 -1.55
CA SER A 55 25.79 -21.69 -2.84
C SER A 55 24.59 -20.74 -2.89
N SER A 56 23.50 -21.08 -2.22
CA SER A 56 22.30 -20.22 -2.14
C SER A 56 22.39 -19.18 -1.02
N GLY A 57 23.23 -19.41 -0.01
CA GLY A 57 23.25 -18.63 1.23
C GLY A 57 21.99 -18.82 2.09
N MET A 58 21.04 -19.65 1.67
CA MET A 58 19.76 -19.85 2.34
C MET A 58 19.80 -21.16 3.14
N ARG A 59 19.42 -21.07 4.42
CA ARG A 59 19.29 -22.27 5.28
C ARG A 59 18.14 -23.18 4.83
N ILE A 60 17.08 -22.60 4.27
CA ILE A 60 15.90 -23.31 3.76
C ILE A 60 15.88 -23.11 2.24
N ASN A 61 16.38 -24.09 1.47
CA ASN A 61 16.42 -24.00 0.01
C ASN A 61 15.25 -24.74 -0.67
N SER A 62 14.58 -25.65 0.05
CA SER A 62 13.50 -26.49 -0.52
C SER A 62 12.31 -26.64 0.43
N ALA A 63 11.11 -26.53 -0.14
CA ALA A 63 9.82 -26.87 0.51
C ALA A 63 9.80 -28.29 1.09
N LYS A 64 10.65 -29.17 0.53
CA LYS A 64 10.73 -30.58 0.90
C LYS A 64 11.38 -30.80 2.27
N ASP A 65 12.30 -29.91 2.68
CA ASP A 65 13.04 -30.03 3.94
C ASP A 65 12.34 -29.31 5.10
N ASP A 66 11.68 -28.16 4.83
CA ASP A 66 10.89 -27.41 5.82
C ASP A 66 9.81 -26.56 5.14
N ALA A 67 8.65 -27.17 4.87
CA ALA A 67 7.52 -26.49 4.22
C ALA A 67 6.96 -25.31 5.03
N ALA A 68 7.01 -25.38 6.36
CA ALA A 68 6.51 -24.32 7.24
C ALA A 68 7.48 -23.13 7.27
N GLY A 69 8.77 -23.39 7.42
CA GLY A 69 9.81 -22.37 7.38
C GLY A 69 9.90 -21.67 6.02
N GLN A 70 9.76 -22.42 4.92
CA GLN A 70 9.69 -21.84 3.58
C GLN A 70 8.42 -20.99 3.39
N ALA A 71 7.26 -21.42 3.90
CA ALA A 71 6.04 -20.62 3.81
C ALA A 71 6.15 -19.28 4.58
N ILE A 72 6.79 -19.28 5.75
CA ILE A 72 7.07 -18.07 6.53
C ILE A 72 8.05 -17.17 5.78
N ALA A 73 9.14 -17.74 5.24
CA ALA A 73 10.12 -17.00 4.45
C ALA A 73 9.48 -16.33 3.23
N ASN A 74 8.65 -17.06 2.48
CA ASN A 74 7.91 -16.51 1.34
C ASN A 74 6.97 -15.37 1.75
N ARG A 75 6.27 -15.49 2.89
CA ARG A 75 5.45 -14.40 3.44
C ARG A 75 6.30 -13.20 3.83
N MET A 76 7.46 -13.41 4.46
CA MET A 76 8.37 -12.32 4.80
C MET A 76 8.90 -11.62 3.54
N THR A 77 9.33 -12.36 2.51
CA THR A 77 9.74 -11.79 1.23
C THR A 77 8.60 -11.02 0.56
N ALA A 78 7.37 -11.55 0.58
CA ALA A 78 6.21 -10.83 0.07
C ALA A 78 5.94 -9.52 0.84
N ASN A 79 6.08 -9.55 2.17
CA ASN A 79 5.97 -8.35 3.00
C ASN A 79 7.10 -7.34 2.74
N LEU A 80 8.33 -7.79 2.52
CA LEU A 80 9.45 -6.90 2.15
C LEU A 80 9.17 -6.20 0.83
N ASN A 81 8.77 -6.96 -0.20
CA ASN A 81 8.40 -6.39 -1.49
C ASN A 81 7.20 -5.43 -1.38
N ALA A 82 6.21 -5.76 -0.54
CA ALA A 82 5.08 -4.87 -0.26
C ALA A 82 5.55 -3.59 0.44
N ASN A 83 6.43 -3.69 1.44
CA ASN A 83 7.01 -2.56 2.15
C ASN A 83 7.82 -1.65 1.22
N ASP A 84 8.54 -2.17 0.23
CA ASP A 84 9.27 -1.36 -0.75
C ASP A 84 8.33 -0.54 -1.65
N VAL A 85 7.16 -1.08 -1.97
CA VAL A 85 6.10 -0.34 -2.70
C VAL A 85 5.45 0.69 -1.77
N ILE A 86 5.14 0.32 -0.54
CA ILE A 86 4.58 1.24 0.47
C ILE A 86 5.54 2.39 0.73
N ALA A 87 6.83 2.13 0.90
CA ALA A 87 7.85 3.15 1.14
C ALA A 87 7.88 4.17 -0.01
N ARG A 88 7.80 3.72 -1.27
CA ARG A 88 7.69 4.63 -2.41
C ARG A 88 6.39 5.45 -2.37
N GLY A 89 5.25 4.80 -2.12
CA GLY A 89 3.97 5.50 -1.98
C GLY A 89 3.93 6.51 -0.81
N LEU A 90 4.63 6.22 0.29
CA LEU A 90 4.79 7.14 1.41
C LEU A 90 5.66 8.35 1.02
N ASN A 91 6.72 8.16 0.24
CA ASN A 91 7.52 9.27 -0.28
C ASN A 91 6.71 10.18 -1.21
N ASP A 92 5.89 9.60 -2.09
CA ASP A 92 4.96 10.37 -2.93
C ASP A 92 3.94 11.13 -2.07
N GLY A 93 3.43 10.48 -1.01
CA GLY A 93 2.55 11.10 -0.02
C GLY A 93 3.20 12.26 0.75
N ILE A 94 4.47 12.12 1.13
CA ILE A 94 5.25 13.21 1.75
C ILE A 94 5.40 14.37 0.77
N GLY A 95 5.76 14.11 -0.49
CA GLY A 95 5.87 15.14 -1.50
C GLY A 95 4.54 15.88 -1.76
N LEU A 96 3.43 15.15 -1.73
CA LEU A 96 2.08 15.73 -1.81
C LEU A 96 1.79 16.65 -0.61
N ILE A 97 2.09 16.20 0.61
CA ILE A 97 1.87 16.99 1.83
C ILE A 97 2.76 18.24 1.85
N GLN A 98 4.02 18.15 1.46
CA GLN A 98 4.92 19.31 1.40
C GLN A 98 4.44 20.35 0.39
N THR A 99 3.92 19.91 -0.76
CA THR A 99 3.32 20.82 -1.74
C THR A 99 2.04 21.47 -1.18
N ALA A 100 1.23 20.71 -0.45
CA ALA A 100 0.05 21.22 0.23
C ALA A 100 0.42 22.25 1.31
N GLU A 101 1.44 21.97 2.12
CA GLU A 101 1.95 22.83 3.18
C GLU A 101 2.45 24.17 2.61
N GLY A 102 3.25 24.16 1.55
CA GLY A 102 3.69 25.40 0.90
C GLY A 102 2.53 26.25 0.35
N GLY A 103 1.48 25.61 -0.19
CA GLY A 103 0.27 26.32 -0.60
C GLY A 103 -0.53 26.90 0.58
N LEU A 104 -0.62 26.17 1.69
CA LEU A 104 -1.28 26.62 2.92
C LEU A 104 -0.53 27.75 3.61
N ASP A 105 0.79 27.76 3.57
CA ASP A 105 1.60 28.85 4.11
C ASP A 105 1.35 30.16 3.36
N GLU A 106 1.24 30.11 2.03
CA GLU A 106 0.88 31.28 1.23
C GLU A 106 -0.55 31.76 1.55
N ILE A 107 -1.51 30.84 1.65
CA ILE A 107 -2.88 31.17 2.09
C ILE A 107 -2.86 31.80 3.49
N ASN A 108 -2.03 31.31 4.41
CA ASN A 108 -1.91 31.87 5.75
C ASN A 108 -1.46 33.34 5.71
N ASN A 109 -0.44 33.65 4.90
CA ASN A 109 0.04 35.03 4.71
C ASN A 109 -1.06 35.94 4.14
N LEU A 110 -1.81 35.46 3.14
CA LEU A 110 -2.93 36.22 2.54
C LEU A 110 -4.08 36.45 3.53
N VAL A 111 -4.41 35.46 4.37
CA VAL A 111 -5.43 35.59 5.42
C VAL A 111 -4.98 36.58 6.50
N GLN A 112 -3.70 36.57 6.87
CA GLN A 112 -3.17 37.57 7.80
C GLN A 112 -3.28 38.98 7.23
N ARG A 113 -2.95 39.18 5.94
CA ARG A 113 -3.13 40.47 5.25
C ARG A 113 -4.61 40.88 5.22
N SER A 114 -5.50 39.94 4.90
CA SER A 114 -6.96 40.14 4.88
C SER A 114 -7.49 40.59 6.25
N ARG A 115 -6.95 40.04 7.34
CA ARG A 115 -7.28 40.47 8.71
C ARG A 115 -6.86 41.91 9.00
N VAL A 116 -5.67 42.32 8.52
CA VAL A 116 -5.20 43.72 8.68
C VAL A 116 -6.15 44.68 7.96
N LEU A 117 -6.56 44.36 6.73
CA LEU A 117 -7.52 45.16 5.98
C LEU A 117 -8.88 45.25 6.68
N ALA A 118 -9.37 44.16 7.27
CA ALA A 118 -10.63 44.16 8.02
C ALA A 118 -10.57 45.06 9.26
N VAL A 119 -9.47 45.02 10.03
CA VAL A 119 -9.26 45.92 11.18
C VAL A 119 -9.14 47.38 10.73
N GLN A 120 -8.47 47.63 9.61
CA GLN A 120 -8.35 48.97 9.04
C GLN A 120 -9.71 49.52 8.58
N ALA A 121 -10.53 48.69 7.94
CA ALA A 121 -11.89 49.04 7.54
C ALA A 121 -12.84 49.24 8.72
N ALA A 122 -12.57 48.61 9.87
CA ALA A 122 -13.34 48.80 11.10
C ALA A 122 -13.04 50.14 11.82
N ASN A 123 -11.98 50.86 11.43
CA ASN A 123 -11.71 52.18 11.99
C ASN A 123 -12.82 53.18 11.59
N GLY A 124 -13.43 53.82 12.58
CA GLY A 124 -14.58 54.72 12.39
C GLY A 124 -14.25 56.07 11.74
N MET A 125 -12.98 56.42 11.58
CA MET A 125 -12.55 57.70 10.98
C MET A 125 -12.39 57.63 9.45
N LEU A 126 -12.55 56.45 8.86
CA LEU A 126 -12.30 56.20 7.45
C LEU A 126 -13.51 56.59 6.57
N SER A 127 -13.27 57.21 5.40
CA SER A 127 -14.35 57.58 4.48
C SER A 127 -14.97 56.36 3.79
N ASP A 128 -16.19 56.50 3.26
CA ASP A 128 -16.86 55.42 2.51
C ASP A 128 -16.09 55.02 1.23
N ALA A 129 -15.41 55.98 0.60
CA ALA A 129 -14.57 55.73 -0.57
C ALA A 129 -13.36 54.85 -0.20
N ASP A 130 -12.72 55.15 0.93
CA ASP A 130 -11.58 54.37 1.42
C ASP A 130 -12.00 52.95 1.86
N ARG A 131 -13.17 52.82 2.51
CA ARG A 131 -13.77 51.51 2.84
C ARG A 131 -14.04 50.68 1.59
N THR A 132 -14.49 51.33 0.50
CA THR A 132 -14.72 50.66 -0.78
C THR A 132 -13.42 50.14 -1.39
N ASN A 133 -12.34 50.93 -1.34
CA ASN A 133 -11.01 50.52 -1.82
C ASN A 133 -10.42 49.37 -1.00
N LEU A 134 -10.52 49.41 0.33
CA LEU A 134 -10.08 48.31 1.20
C LEU A 134 -10.86 47.03 0.94
N ASN A 135 -12.17 47.13 0.69
CA ASN A 135 -12.99 45.99 0.33
C ASN A 135 -12.59 45.42 -1.05
N ALA A 136 -12.21 46.26 -2.01
CA ALA A 136 -11.71 45.79 -3.29
C ALA A 136 -10.39 45.01 -3.15
N GLU A 137 -9.45 45.49 -2.32
CA GLU A 137 -8.21 44.76 -2.00
C GLU A 137 -8.52 43.42 -1.29
N TYR A 138 -9.45 43.42 -0.33
CA TYR A 138 -9.88 42.20 0.36
C TYR A 138 -10.48 41.16 -0.60
N LEU A 139 -11.32 41.59 -1.55
CA LEU A 139 -11.88 40.69 -2.57
C LEU A 139 -10.81 40.10 -3.48
N GLN A 140 -9.79 40.88 -3.85
CA GLN A 140 -8.65 40.37 -4.62
C GLN A 140 -7.86 39.31 -3.84
N LEU A 141 -7.62 39.54 -2.54
CA LEU A 141 -6.95 38.55 -1.70
C LEU A 141 -7.77 37.26 -1.56
N ARG A 142 -9.10 37.37 -1.45
CA ARG A 142 -9.99 36.20 -1.45
C ARG A 142 -9.87 35.41 -2.75
N ASP A 143 -9.93 36.08 -3.89
CA ASP A 143 -9.84 35.43 -5.19
C ASP A 143 -8.46 34.77 -5.40
N GLU A 144 -7.41 35.36 -4.84
CA GLU A 144 -6.06 34.78 -4.85
C GLU A 144 -5.94 33.55 -3.93
N ILE A 145 -6.56 33.58 -2.75
CA ILE A 145 -6.66 32.39 -1.87
C ILE A 145 -7.36 31.25 -2.59
N ASP A 146 -8.49 31.53 -3.25
CA ASP A 146 -9.21 30.54 -4.07
C ASP A 146 -8.30 30.02 -5.18
N ARG A 147 -7.61 30.91 -5.91
CA ARG A 147 -6.67 30.53 -6.98
C ARG A 147 -5.60 29.58 -6.44
N ILE A 148 -4.98 29.86 -5.30
CA ILE A 148 -3.95 28.99 -4.71
C ILE A 148 -4.56 27.64 -4.29
N ALA A 149 -5.72 27.65 -3.65
CA ALA A 149 -6.40 26.42 -3.23
C ALA A 149 -6.72 25.50 -4.43
N TYR A 150 -7.18 26.04 -5.56
CA TYR A 150 -7.53 25.27 -6.75
C TYR A 150 -6.33 24.93 -7.64
N SER A 151 -5.31 25.79 -7.68
CA SER A 151 -4.11 25.62 -8.51
C SER A 151 -3.03 24.73 -7.88
N THR A 152 -3.05 24.54 -6.56
CA THR A 152 -2.11 23.65 -5.87
C THR A 152 -2.34 22.21 -6.33
N ASN A 153 -1.32 21.66 -7.00
CA ASN A 153 -1.36 20.33 -7.59
C ASN A 153 -0.01 19.64 -7.40
N ALA A 154 -0.05 18.40 -6.94
CA ALA A 154 1.10 17.52 -6.92
C ALA A 154 0.68 16.16 -7.50
N PHE A 155 1.44 15.68 -8.48
CA PHE A 155 1.22 14.38 -9.12
C PHE A 155 -0.21 14.19 -9.68
N GLY A 156 -0.87 15.27 -10.13
CA GLY A 156 -2.25 15.22 -10.64
C GLY A 156 -3.32 15.11 -9.55
N LYS A 157 -2.95 15.35 -8.28
CA LYS A 157 -3.84 15.44 -7.13
C LYS A 157 -3.86 16.86 -6.63
N HIS A 158 -5.06 17.34 -6.30
CA HIS A 158 -5.26 18.63 -5.68
C HIS A 158 -5.47 18.44 -4.18
N PRO A 159 -4.45 18.69 -3.34
CA PRO A 159 -4.53 18.40 -1.90
C PRO A 159 -5.37 19.41 -1.13
N LEU A 160 -5.58 20.62 -1.65
CA LEU A 160 -6.25 21.71 -0.94
C LEU A 160 -7.73 21.88 -1.31
N ALA A 161 -8.05 21.86 -2.60
CA ALA A 161 -9.42 21.91 -3.09
C ALA A 161 -9.59 21.09 -4.37
N PRO A 162 -10.76 20.46 -4.61
CA PRO A 162 -11.02 19.80 -5.89
C PRO A 162 -10.91 20.82 -7.03
N SER A 163 -10.44 20.42 -8.21
CA SER A 163 -10.15 21.30 -9.37
C SER A 163 -11.34 22.10 -9.93
N ILE A 164 -12.53 21.92 -9.38
CA ILE A 164 -13.75 22.61 -9.76
C ILE A 164 -14.31 23.26 -8.49
N GLN A 165 -14.51 24.58 -8.51
CA GLN A 165 -15.40 25.27 -7.56
C GLN A 165 -16.76 24.60 -7.68
N ARG A 166 -17.04 23.65 -6.78
CA ARG A 166 -18.38 23.12 -6.65
C ARG A 166 -19.18 24.24 -6.03
N GLU A 167 -19.95 24.97 -6.83
CA GLU A 167 -20.95 25.89 -6.31
C GLU A 167 -21.83 25.10 -5.35
N VAL A 168 -21.56 25.25 -4.07
CA VAL A 168 -22.45 24.73 -3.04
C VAL A 168 -23.63 25.69 -3.10
N SER A 169 -24.68 25.30 -3.82
CA SER A 169 -25.98 25.92 -3.65
C SER A 169 -26.23 25.96 -2.15
N PRO A 170 -26.37 27.14 -1.51
CA PRO A 170 -26.66 27.21 -0.10
C PRO A 170 -28.08 26.64 0.07
N ASN A 171 -28.17 25.34 0.36
CA ASN A 171 -29.42 24.69 0.72
C ASN A 171 -29.84 25.14 2.12
N LEU A 172 -30.18 26.42 2.25
CA LEU A 172 -31.10 26.91 3.27
C LEU A 172 -32.50 26.49 2.83
N GLY A 173 -32.90 25.28 3.22
CA GLY A 173 -34.28 24.79 3.13
C GLY A 173 -34.86 24.79 1.71
N ASN A 174 -34.13 24.30 0.71
CA ASN A 174 -34.60 24.16 -0.68
C ASN A 174 -35.02 25.49 -1.35
N THR A 175 -34.40 26.61 -0.99
CA THR A 175 -34.70 27.91 -1.61
C THR A 175 -33.96 28.08 -2.93
N PRO A 176 -34.65 28.14 -4.08
CA PRO A 176 -34.01 28.35 -5.38
C PRO A 176 -33.41 29.77 -5.45
N PRO A 177 -32.40 30.00 -6.31
CA PRO A 177 -31.88 31.34 -6.55
C PRO A 177 -32.96 32.24 -7.18
N LEU A 178 -32.81 33.56 -7.00
CA LEU A 178 -33.76 34.56 -7.50
C LEU A 178 -34.04 34.40 -9.01
N SER A 179 -33.02 34.04 -9.79
CA SER A 179 -33.09 33.80 -11.23
C SER A 179 -33.97 32.60 -11.62
N GLU A 180 -34.02 31.54 -10.82
CA GLU A 180 -34.86 30.37 -11.07
C GLU A 180 -36.30 30.61 -10.63
N LYS A 181 -36.51 31.31 -9.51
CA LYS A 181 -37.84 31.59 -8.98
C LYS A 181 -38.56 32.69 -9.77
N PHE A 182 -37.82 33.68 -10.27
CA PHE A 182 -38.33 34.84 -11.00
C PHE A 182 -37.56 35.05 -12.32
N PRO A 183 -37.73 34.16 -13.32
CA PRO A 183 -36.97 34.23 -14.57
C PRO A 183 -37.47 35.31 -15.55
N THR A 184 -38.67 35.87 -15.33
CA THR A 184 -39.31 36.82 -16.26
C THR A 184 -40.02 37.92 -15.49
N SER A 185 -39.67 39.17 -15.77
CA SER A 185 -40.25 40.36 -15.13
C SER A 185 -41.75 40.48 -15.45
N GLY A 186 -42.55 40.85 -14.46
CA GLY A 186 -43.97 41.21 -14.65
C GLY A 186 -44.98 40.06 -14.57
N THR A 187 -44.57 38.84 -14.24
CA THR A 187 -45.49 37.71 -14.05
C THR A 187 -45.91 37.59 -12.58
N SER A 188 -47.20 37.76 -12.27
CA SER A 188 -47.75 37.53 -10.91
C SER A 188 -47.69 36.03 -10.55
N ARG A 189 -47.13 35.71 -9.39
CA ARG A 189 -47.08 34.34 -8.84
C ARG A 189 -47.78 34.31 -7.48
N SER A 190 -48.57 33.27 -7.24
CA SER A 190 -49.27 33.08 -5.96
C SER A 190 -48.38 32.30 -5.00
N PHE A 191 -48.27 32.80 -3.77
CA PHE A 191 -47.60 32.12 -2.66
C PHE A 191 -48.64 31.70 -1.62
N ILE A 192 -48.43 30.55 -0.99
CA ILE A 192 -49.24 30.12 0.15
C ILE A 192 -48.89 31.04 1.33
N SER A 193 -49.89 31.48 2.07
CA SER A 193 -49.70 32.35 3.25
C SER A 193 -48.84 31.64 4.32
N GLY A 194 -47.81 32.32 4.80
CA GLY A 194 -46.86 31.81 5.80
C GLY A 194 -45.47 32.43 5.67
N THR A 195 -44.57 32.12 6.60
CA THR A 195 -43.16 32.52 6.52
C THR A 195 -42.38 31.48 5.70
N VAL A 196 -42.27 31.71 4.39
CA VAL A 196 -41.49 30.87 3.47
C VAL A 196 -40.42 31.74 2.80
N SER A 197 -39.19 31.27 2.79
CA SER A 197 -38.10 31.92 2.07
C SER A 197 -38.36 31.91 0.56
N LEU A 198 -38.38 33.09 -0.07
CA LEU A 198 -38.83 33.26 -1.46
C LEU A 198 -37.78 32.85 -2.49
N ALA A 199 -36.56 33.37 -2.33
CA ALA A 199 -35.37 33.05 -3.10
C ALA A 199 -34.14 33.65 -2.40
N TYR A 200 -32.94 33.15 -2.68
CA TYR A 200 -31.69 33.79 -2.25
C TYR A 200 -31.04 34.58 -3.39
N ILE A 201 -30.29 35.63 -3.04
CA ILE A 201 -29.45 36.39 -3.97
C ILE A 201 -28.05 35.76 -3.92
N PRO A 202 -27.54 35.15 -5.02
CA PRO A 202 -26.18 34.60 -5.04
C PRO A 202 -25.14 35.71 -4.92
N ALA A 203 -23.97 35.37 -4.37
CA ALA A 203 -22.84 36.29 -4.35
C ALA A 203 -22.48 36.71 -5.80
N GLY A 204 -22.40 38.02 -6.04
CA GLY A 204 -22.09 38.56 -7.37
C GLY A 204 -23.30 38.94 -8.24
N ALA A 205 -24.54 38.81 -7.75
CA ALA A 205 -25.70 39.33 -8.47
C ALA A 205 -25.61 40.85 -8.63
N LYS A 206 -25.78 41.34 -9.87
CA LYS A 206 -25.93 42.76 -10.20
C LYS A 206 -27.42 43.07 -10.36
N ASN A 207 -27.84 44.25 -9.93
CA ASN A 207 -29.21 44.76 -10.08
C ASN A 207 -29.63 44.84 -11.56
#